data_AF-A0A7Y7ISH8-F1
#
_entry.id   AF-A0A7Y7ISH8-F1
#
_cell.length_a   1.000
_cell.length_b   1.000
_cell.length_c   1.000
_cell.angle_alpha   90.00
_cell.angle_beta   90.00
_cell.angle_gamma   90.00
#
_symmetry.space_group_name_H-M   'P 1'
#
loop_
_entity.id
_entity.type
_entity.pdbx_description
1 polymer ?
#
loop_
_entity_poly.entity_id
_entity_poly.type
_entity_poly.pdbx_seq_one_letter_code
_entity_poly.pdbx_strand_id
1 'polypeptide(L)'
;AITDAYASPTVEADANRYAADNGDQPFAKGQFTQSLPLAFTQVNSNNSPKQCGASGWYGEETLDVQAVHAMAPAANIRYYAGASCQDRDLLDTFSRINDEGVATIVTNSWGGLGDVVKPALLQAYETAFLQGAVEGISYVFSSGDGGDEAAALGTPQTDYPASDPYVTGVGGTSTAIEPTGITGETGWQTTKYGLASGAWAPTVPFLYGGGGGYSSNIAEPDYQVAAGIHSPNGGRALPDVSMDADPTTGMLVGQTQDFGGTALYDTYRIGGTSLASPLFAGMTALKIQASGHGLGLLNPAIYANPAGFHDVTGAGIDAGNIRVDFVNGVDASNGYTYSVRSFNTANTTLKVGTGWDSETGWGSARAGWLTPAP
;
A
#
# COMPACT_ATOMS: atom_id res chain seq x y z
N ALA A 1 0.59 8.18 -11.35
CA ALA A 1 -0.10 7.07 -12.01
C ALA A 1 -0.36 5.98 -10.97
N ILE A 2 -1.37 5.16 -11.22
CA ILE A 2 -1.76 4.00 -10.40
C ILE A 2 -1.80 2.80 -11.33
N THR A 3 -1.33 1.63 -10.89
CA THR A 3 -1.54 0.39 -11.63
C THR A 3 -2.25 -0.63 -10.78
N ASP A 4 -3.20 -1.32 -11.40
CA ASP A 4 -3.90 -2.43 -10.77
C ASP A 4 -4.54 -3.34 -11.85
N ALA A 5 -5.08 -4.49 -11.48
CA ALA A 5 -5.78 -5.39 -12.38
C ALA A 5 -7.26 -4.98 -12.53
N TYR A 6 -7.79 -5.07 -13.76
CA TYR A 6 -9.16 -4.66 -14.08
C TYR A 6 -9.42 -3.17 -13.84
N ALA A 7 -10.68 -2.74 -14.00
CA ALA A 7 -11.10 -1.37 -13.72
C ALA A 7 -12.58 -1.35 -13.34
N SER A 8 -12.91 -0.59 -12.30
CA SER A 8 -14.24 -0.34 -11.82
C SER A 8 -14.96 0.60 -12.80
N PRO A 9 -16.20 0.25 -13.20
CA PRO A 9 -16.98 1.11 -14.09
C PRO A 9 -17.44 2.41 -13.43
N THR A 10 -17.32 2.54 -12.10
CA THR A 10 -17.83 3.68 -11.34
C THR A 10 -16.74 4.49 -10.63
N VAL A 11 -15.46 4.12 -10.75
CA VAL A 11 -14.35 4.71 -9.97
C VAL A 11 -14.35 6.24 -9.98
N GLU A 12 -14.51 6.88 -11.13
CA GLU A 12 -14.48 8.35 -11.24
C GLU A 12 -15.70 8.98 -10.55
N ALA A 13 -16.89 8.41 -10.74
CA ALA A 13 -18.11 8.90 -10.11
C ALA A 13 -18.07 8.72 -8.59
N ASP A 14 -17.56 7.58 -8.13
CA ASP A 14 -17.44 7.23 -6.72
C ASP A 14 -16.40 8.14 -6.03
N ALA A 15 -15.24 8.34 -6.66
CA ALA A 15 -14.19 9.24 -6.14
C ALA A 15 -14.64 10.71 -6.12
N ASN A 16 -15.36 11.17 -7.14
CA ASN A 16 -15.92 12.54 -7.17
C ASN A 16 -16.96 12.75 -6.06
N ARG A 17 -17.83 11.76 -5.86
CA ARG A 17 -18.81 11.81 -4.76
C ARG A 17 -18.11 11.79 -3.41
N TYR A 18 -17.14 10.89 -3.22
CA TYR A 18 -16.37 10.79 -1.99
C TYR A 18 -15.67 12.11 -1.65
N ALA A 19 -14.99 12.72 -2.64
CA ALA A 19 -14.33 14.00 -2.45
C ALA A 19 -15.32 15.09 -2.01
N ALA A 20 -16.44 15.24 -2.73
CA ALA A 20 -17.46 16.23 -2.40
C ALA A 20 -18.10 16.00 -1.01
N ASP A 21 -18.40 14.74 -0.67
CA ASP A 21 -19.00 14.37 0.62
C ASP A 21 -18.03 14.64 1.80
N ASN A 22 -16.72 14.67 1.55
CA ASN A 22 -15.68 14.96 2.55
C ASN A 22 -15.11 16.40 2.47
N GLY A 23 -15.66 17.27 1.61
CA GLY A 23 -15.28 18.68 1.53
C GLY A 23 -14.14 19.00 0.55
N ASP A 24 -13.64 18.01 -0.18
CA ASP A 24 -12.70 18.19 -1.28
C ASP A 24 -13.41 18.53 -2.60
N GLN A 25 -12.64 18.95 -3.60
CA GLN A 25 -13.17 19.17 -4.95
C GLN A 25 -13.21 17.85 -5.72
N PRO A 26 -14.25 17.58 -6.52
CA PRO A 26 -14.19 16.49 -7.49
C PRO A 26 -13.11 16.75 -8.54
N PHE A 27 -12.72 15.71 -9.27
CA PHE A 27 -11.78 15.82 -10.38
C PHE A 27 -12.21 16.89 -11.38
N ALA A 28 -11.28 17.77 -11.75
CA ALA A 28 -11.45 18.64 -12.90
C ALA A 28 -11.48 17.81 -14.19
N LYS A 29 -12.06 18.40 -15.26
CA LYS A 29 -12.15 17.73 -16.56
C LYS A 29 -10.76 17.29 -17.06
N GLY A 30 -10.58 15.98 -17.24
CA GLY A 30 -9.34 15.39 -17.72
C GLY A 30 -8.25 15.20 -16.65
N GLN A 31 -8.53 15.54 -15.39
CA GLN A 31 -7.61 15.32 -14.28
C GLN A 31 -7.48 13.83 -13.94
N PHE A 32 -8.59 13.09 -13.98
CA PHE A 32 -8.59 11.64 -13.93
C PHE A 32 -8.71 11.06 -15.34
N THR A 33 -7.83 10.12 -15.68
CA THR A 33 -7.90 9.36 -16.95
C THR A 33 -7.55 7.89 -16.72
N GLN A 34 -7.98 7.03 -17.62
CA GLN A 34 -7.67 5.60 -17.57
C GLN A 34 -7.01 5.13 -18.86
N SER A 35 -6.00 4.27 -18.73
CA SER A 35 -5.37 3.52 -19.82
C SER A 35 -5.80 2.06 -19.67
N LEU A 36 -6.80 1.66 -20.45
CA LEU A 36 -7.46 0.36 -20.35
C LEU A 36 -7.02 -0.58 -21.48
N PRO A 37 -6.94 -1.90 -21.24
CA PRO A 37 -6.73 -2.88 -22.29
C PRO A 37 -7.95 -2.96 -23.21
N LEU A 38 -7.77 -3.48 -24.43
CA LEU A 38 -8.89 -3.69 -25.37
C LEU A 38 -9.98 -4.61 -24.82
N ALA A 39 -9.58 -5.59 -24.01
CA ALA A 39 -10.48 -6.49 -23.30
C ALA A 39 -9.84 -6.97 -22.01
N PHE A 40 -10.62 -7.03 -20.94
CA PHE A 40 -10.25 -7.75 -19.74
C PHE A 40 -10.31 -9.26 -19.99
N THR A 41 -9.33 -9.98 -19.46
CA THR A 41 -9.20 -11.42 -19.60
C THR A 41 -9.16 -12.08 -18.23
N GLN A 42 -9.42 -13.40 -18.19
CA GLN A 42 -9.46 -14.16 -16.93
C GLN A 42 -10.47 -13.65 -15.89
N VAL A 43 -11.45 -12.87 -16.34
CA VAL A 43 -12.60 -12.47 -15.53
C VAL A 43 -13.41 -13.74 -15.23
N ASN A 44 -13.34 -14.24 -14.00
CA ASN A 44 -14.06 -15.44 -13.56
C ASN A 44 -13.75 -16.71 -14.39
N SER A 45 -12.48 -17.05 -14.61
CA SER A 45 -12.08 -18.23 -15.39
C SER A 45 -12.52 -19.58 -14.77
N ASN A 46 -13.65 -20.10 -15.28
CA ASN A 46 -14.04 -21.51 -15.41
C ASN A 46 -13.76 -22.48 -14.24
N ASN A 47 -14.51 -22.41 -13.13
CA ASN A 47 -14.56 -23.45 -12.08
C ASN A 47 -13.19 -23.92 -11.51
N SER A 48 -12.11 -23.22 -11.81
CA SER A 48 -10.80 -23.29 -11.14
C SER A 48 -10.87 -22.34 -9.94
N PRO A 49 -10.19 -22.62 -8.81
CA PRO A 49 -10.20 -21.69 -7.68
C PRO A 49 -9.83 -20.28 -8.17
N LYS A 50 -10.79 -19.36 -8.03
CA LYS A 50 -10.79 -17.93 -8.37
C LYS A 50 -9.40 -17.37 -8.65
N GLN A 51 -8.94 -17.38 -9.90
CA GLN A 51 -7.57 -16.89 -10.19
C GLN A 51 -7.48 -15.36 -10.13
N CYS A 52 -8.50 -14.64 -10.60
CA CYS A 52 -8.61 -13.19 -10.40
C CYS A 52 -10.09 -12.80 -10.30
N GLY A 53 -10.59 -12.48 -9.09
CA GLY A 53 -11.97 -11.98 -8.94
C GLY A 53 -12.01 -10.49 -9.28
N ALA A 54 -12.46 -10.10 -10.48
CA ALA A 54 -12.40 -8.71 -10.95
C ALA A 54 -13.06 -7.71 -9.99
N SER A 55 -14.22 -8.05 -9.42
CA SER A 55 -14.90 -7.20 -8.43
C SER A 55 -14.11 -7.01 -7.13
N GLY A 56 -13.19 -7.92 -6.81
CA GLY A 56 -12.30 -7.80 -5.66
C GLY A 56 -11.25 -6.70 -5.83
N TRP A 57 -10.87 -6.39 -7.07
CA TRP A 57 -9.90 -5.34 -7.40
C TRP A 57 -10.50 -3.94 -7.40
N TYR A 58 -11.83 -3.81 -7.56
CA TYR A 58 -12.46 -2.50 -7.56
C TYR A 58 -12.26 -1.75 -6.25
N GLY A 59 -12.24 -2.46 -5.12
CA GLY A 59 -11.98 -1.86 -3.80
C GLY A 59 -10.57 -1.29 -3.71
N GLU A 60 -9.59 -1.98 -4.30
CA GLU A 60 -8.18 -1.60 -4.36
C GLU A 60 -7.99 -0.36 -5.25
N GLU A 61 -8.46 -0.39 -6.50
CA GLU A 61 -8.45 0.79 -7.37
C GLU A 61 -9.13 2.00 -6.72
N THR A 62 -10.26 1.78 -6.03
CA THR A 62 -11.00 2.85 -5.35
C THR A 62 -10.18 3.46 -4.22
N LEU A 63 -9.51 2.63 -3.42
CA LEU A 63 -8.60 3.05 -2.35
C LEU A 63 -7.45 3.86 -2.92
N ASP A 64 -6.76 3.35 -3.93
CA ASP A 64 -5.61 4.00 -4.55
C ASP A 64 -5.97 5.37 -5.12
N VAL A 65 -7.04 5.44 -5.92
CA VAL A 65 -7.47 6.69 -6.56
C VAL A 65 -7.88 7.73 -5.53
N GLN A 66 -8.64 7.34 -4.51
CA GLN A 66 -9.11 8.27 -3.49
C GLN A 66 -7.97 8.72 -2.56
N ALA A 67 -7.05 7.82 -2.19
CA ALA A 67 -5.90 8.15 -1.35
C ALA A 67 -4.93 9.11 -2.06
N VAL A 68 -4.57 8.85 -3.33
CA VAL A 68 -3.73 9.78 -4.10
C VAL A 68 -4.42 11.13 -4.27
N HIS A 69 -5.73 11.13 -4.57
CA HIS A 69 -6.47 12.37 -4.76
C HIS A 69 -6.57 13.19 -3.47
N ALA A 70 -6.83 12.57 -2.33
CA ALA A 70 -6.87 13.25 -1.03
C ALA A 70 -5.51 13.87 -0.67
N MET A 71 -4.40 13.18 -0.98
CA MET A 71 -3.05 13.66 -0.66
C MET A 71 -2.53 14.72 -1.65
N ALA A 72 -2.93 14.65 -2.92
CA ALA A 72 -2.52 15.60 -3.96
C ALA A 72 -3.72 16.01 -4.84
N PRO A 73 -4.66 16.85 -4.35
CA PRO A 73 -5.93 17.13 -5.02
C PRO A 73 -5.83 17.81 -6.38
N ALA A 74 -4.67 18.39 -6.72
CA ALA A 74 -4.42 19.04 -8.01
C ALA A 74 -3.59 18.17 -8.98
N ALA A 75 -3.19 16.96 -8.57
CA ALA A 75 -2.42 16.07 -9.43
C ALA A 75 -3.29 15.52 -10.57
N ASN A 76 -2.69 15.34 -11.75
CA ASN A 76 -3.29 14.52 -12.80
C ASN A 76 -3.11 13.05 -12.43
N ILE A 77 -4.20 12.33 -12.27
CA ILE A 77 -4.21 10.91 -11.90
C ILE A 77 -4.55 10.09 -13.14
N ARG A 78 -3.67 9.15 -13.46
CA ARG A 78 -3.86 8.21 -14.56
C ARG A 78 -3.79 6.80 -14.02
N TYR A 79 -4.87 6.06 -14.20
CA TYR A 79 -4.98 4.67 -13.82
C TYR A 79 -4.63 3.78 -15.01
N TYR A 80 -3.78 2.77 -14.81
CA TYR A 80 -3.38 1.80 -15.82
C TYR A 80 -3.88 0.42 -15.40
N ALA A 81 -4.90 -0.07 -16.09
CA ALA A 81 -5.45 -1.39 -15.81
C ALA A 81 -4.64 -2.49 -16.50
N GLY A 82 -4.26 -3.51 -15.76
CA GLY A 82 -3.87 -4.80 -16.30
C GLY A 82 -5.09 -5.54 -16.87
N ALA A 83 -4.90 -6.28 -17.96
CA ALA A 83 -5.98 -7.12 -18.52
C ALA A 83 -6.41 -8.25 -17.59
N SER A 84 -5.54 -8.67 -16.67
CA SER A 84 -5.82 -9.60 -15.57
C SER A 84 -4.82 -9.37 -14.44
N CYS A 85 -4.93 -10.14 -13.35
CA CYS A 85 -3.97 -10.12 -12.24
C CYS A 85 -2.68 -10.92 -12.49
N GLN A 86 -2.45 -11.36 -13.73
CA GLN A 86 -1.24 -12.11 -14.07
C GLN A 86 -0.07 -11.18 -14.36
N ASP A 87 1.14 -11.58 -13.97
CA ASP A 87 2.39 -10.83 -14.15
C ASP A 87 2.55 -10.21 -15.54
N ARG A 88 2.24 -10.96 -16.61
CA ARG A 88 2.35 -10.45 -17.98
C ARG A 88 1.49 -9.21 -18.21
N ASP A 89 0.26 -9.24 -17.71
CA ASP A 89 -0.71 -8.17 -17.93
C ASP A 89 -0.47 -6.98 -16.98
N LEU A 90 0.15 -7.22 -15.82
CA LEU A 90 0.64 -6.17 -14.92
C LEU A 90 1.91 -5.51 -15.48
N LEU A 91 2.88 -6.27 -15.98
CA LEU A 91 4.08 -5.77 -16.68
C LEU A 91 3.76 -4.92 -17.92
N ASP A 92 2.67 -5.25 -18.64
CA ASP A 92 2.19 -4.43 -19.76
C ASP A 92 1.86 -2.99 -19.33
N THR A 93 1.34 -2.81 -18.11
CA THR A 93 1.06 -1.46 -17.57
C THR A 93 2.34 -0.63 -17.49
N PHE A 94 3.46 -1.21 -17.08
CA PHE A 94 4.75 -0.52 -16.98
C PHE A 94 5.35 -0.19 -18.35
N SER A 95 5.22 -1.09 -19.32
CA SER A 95 5.60 -0.79 -20.71
C SER A 95 4.84 0.44 -21.22
N ARG A 96 3.52 0.49 -21.02
CA ARG A 96 2.70 1.65 -21.41
C ARG A 96 3.07 2.92 -20.65
N ILE A 97 3.32 2.83 -19.35
CA ILE A 97 3.71 3.99 -18.53
C ILE A 97 5.01 4.61 -19.03
N ASN A 98 6.03 3.78 -19.26
CA ASN A 98 7.34 4.24 -19.72
C ASN A 98 7.24 4.80 -21.14
N ASP A 99 6.58 4.09 -22.06
CA ASP A 99 6.43 4.52 -23.45
C ASP A 99 5.63 5.83 -23.61
N GLU A 100 4.61 6.05 -22.76
CA GLU A 100 3.81 7.28 -22.80
C GLU A 100 4.57 8.50 -22.26
N GLY A 101 5.51 8.31 -21.31
CA GLY A 101 6.34 9.39 -20.76
C GLY A 101 5.57 10.50 -20.03
N VAL A 102 4.37 10.20 -19.50
CA VAL A 102 3.47 11.16 -18.85
C VAL A 102 3.40 11.03 -17.33
N ALA A 103 3.85 9.92 -16.77
CA ALA A 103 3.87 9.69 -15.32
C ALA A 103 5.22 10.09 -14.72
N THR A 104 5.20 10.68 -13.53
CA THR A 104 6.42 10.99 -12.76
C THR A 104 6.57 10.14 -11.51
N ILE A 105 5.47 9.55 -11.05
CA ILE A 105 5.41 8.59 -9.96
C ILE A 105 4.30 7.58 -10.22
N VAL A 106 4.52 6.33 -9.85
CA VAL A 106 3.61 5.20 -10.01
C VAL A 106 3.46 4.51 -8.67
N THR A 107 2.24 4.47 -8.15
CA THR A 107 1.88 3.67 -6.97
C THR A 107 1.24 2.36 -7.40
N ASN A 108 1.56 1.31 -6.66
CA ASN A 108 1.13 -0.05 -6.93
C ASN A 108 0.75 -0.71 -5.61
N SER A 109 -0.47 -1.26 -5.56
CA SER A 109 -1.06 -1.85 -4.36
C SER A 109 -1.36 -3.34 -4.58
N TRP A 110 -0.39 -4.02 -5.19
CA TRP A 110 -0.44 -5.45 -5.49
C TRP A 110 0.96 -6.08 -5.41
N GLY A 111 1.00 -7.38 -5.18
CA GLY A 111 2.25 -8.13 -5.05
C GLY A 111 2.03 -9.64 -5.07
N GLY A 112 3.14 -10.36 -5.21
CA GLY A 112 3.20 -11.80 -5.04
C GLY A 112 3.63 -12.16 -3.63
N LEU A 113 3.05 -13.24 -3.11
CA LEU A 113 3.44 -13.83 -1.84
C LEU A 113 4.90 -14.29 -1.88
N GLY A 114 5.73 -13.72 -1.02
CA GLY A 114 7.13 -14.01 -0.90
C GLY A 114 7.98 -13.42 -2.02
N ASP A 115 9.28 -13.65 -1.87
CA ASP A 115 10.28 -13.02 -2.71
C ASP A 115 10.33 -13.65 -4.11
N VAL A 116 10.98 -12.97 -5.05
CA VAL A 116 11.02 -13.44 -6.43
C VAL A 116 11.90 -14.68 -6.60
N VAL A 117 11.28 -15.79 -6.99
CA VAL A 117 11.96 -17.07 -7.22
C VAL A 117 12.23 -17.37 -8.71
N LYS A 118 11.75 -16.52 -9.62
CA LYS A 118 11.84 -16.71 -11.07
C LYS A 118 12.78 -15.65 -11.70
N PRO A 119 14.01 -16.02 -12.12
CA PRO A 119 14.98 -15.05 -12.66
C PRO A 119 14.48 -14.25 -13.86
N ALA A 120 13.74 -14.88 -14.77
CA ALA A 120 13.19 -14.18 -15.95
C ALA A 120 12.11 -13.16 -15.60
N LEU A 121 11.36 -13.41 -14.51
CA LEU A 121 10.33 -12.49 -14.04
C LEU A 121 10.97 -11.29 -13.35
N LEU A 122 11.95 -11.53 -12.46
CA LEU A 122 12.77 -10.49 -11.85
C LEU A 122 13.36 -9.57 -12.94
N GLN A 123 14.04 -10.15 -13.92
CA GLN A 123 14.66 -9.39 -15.01
C GLN A 123 13.65 -8.52 -15.79
N ALA A 124 12.44 -9.03 -16.04
CA ALA A 124 11.42 -8.29 -16.78
C ALA A 124 10.94 -7.05 -16.02
N TYR A 125 10.65 -7.20 -14.72
CA TYR A 125 10.27 -6.09 -13.85
C TYR A 125 11.43 -5.10 -13.64
N GLU A 126 12.63 -5.58 -13.30
CA GLU A 126 13.81 -4.71 -13.13
C GLU A 126 14.08 -3.88 -14.38
N THR A 127 13.93 -4.47 -15.57
CA THR A 127 14.12 -3.72 -16.83
C THR A 127 13.12 -2.57 -16.94
N ALA A 128 11.85 -2.80 -16.60
CA ALA A 128 10.82 -1.76 -16.62
C ALA A 128 11.07 -0.68 -15.56
N PHE A 129 11.45 -1.07 -14.34
CA PHE A 129 11.73 -0.12 -13.26
C PHE A 129 12.99 0.71 -13.54
N LEU A 130 14.05 0.09 -14.07
CA LEU A 130 15.26 0.79 -14.48
C LEU A 130 14.99 1.77 -15.62
N GLN A 131 14.20 1.38 -16.62
CA GLN A 131 13.79 2.29 -17.68
C GLN A 131 13.05 3.50 -17.11
N GLY A 132 12.00 3.30 -16.31
CA GLY A 132 11.27 4.41 -15.74
C GLY A 132 12.16 5.27 -14.83
N ALA A 133 13.04 4.66 -14.03
CA ALA A 133 13.97 5.40 -13.18
C ALA A 133 14.89 6.34 -13.97
N VAL A 134 15.43 5.91 -15.12
CA VAL A 134 16.25 6.78 -15.99
C VAL A 134 15.43 7.84 -16.73
N GLU A 135 14.14 7.57 -16.96
CA GLU A 135 13.17 8.53 -17.52
C GLU A 135 12.60 9.51 -16.46
N GLY A 136 12.99 9.34 -15.19
CA GLY A 136 12.57 10.21 -14.08
C GLY A 136 11.30 9.76 -13.36
N ILE A 137 10.81 8.55 -13.63
CA ILE A 137 9.64 7.94 -13.00
C ILE A 137 10.04 7.23 -11.70
N SER A 138 9.35 7.55 -10.61
CA SER A 138 9.48 6.85 -9.33
C SER A 138 8.46 5.72 -9.21
N TYR A 139 8.88 4.51 -8.90
CA TYR A 139 7.99 3.39 -8.59
C TYR A 139 7.92 3.17 -7.08
N VAL A 140 6.69 3.12 -6.56
CA VAL A 140 6.43 2.80 -5.15
C VAL A 140 5.44 1.63 -5.07
N PHE A 141 5.67 0.73 -4.12
CA PHE A 141 4.90 -0.51 -3.96
C PHE A 141 4.49 -0.71 -2.51
N SER A 142 3.28 -1.20 -2.29
CA SER A 142 2.87 -1.73 -0.99
C SER A 142 3.79 -2.88 -0.57
N SER A 143 4.26 -2.91 0.67
CA SER A 143 5.24 -3.91 1.12
C SER A 143 4.65 -5.30 1.43
N GLY A 144 3.32 -5.41 1.48
CA GLY A 144 2.59 -6.63 1.83
C GLY A 144 1.75 -6.48 3.10
N ASP A 145 0.80 -7.39 3.29
CA ASP A 145 -0.16 -7.36 4.41
C ASP A 145 -0.11 -8.64 5.29
N GLY A 146 0.81 -9.56 4.98
CA GLY A 146 1.03 -10.80 5.72
C GLY A 146 2.21 -10.76 6.71
N GLY A 147 2.72 -9.57 7.04
CA GLY A 147 3.80 -9.40 8.01
C GLY A 147 5.15 -9.85 7.45
N ASP A 148 5.82 -10.78 8.13
CA ASP A 148 7.05 -11.38 7.61
C ASP A 148 6.79 -12.61 6.73
N GLU A 149 5.53 -12.87 6.35
CA GLU A 149 5.08 -14.03 5.58
C GLU A 149 5.37 -15.42 6.17
N ALA A 150 5.92 -15.49 7.39
CA ALA A 150 6.27 -16.77 8.00
C ALA A 150 5.04 -17.66 8.24
N ALA A 151 3.86 -17.07 8.46
CA ALA A 151 2.60 -17.80 8.61
C ALA A 151 2.17 -18.53 7.33
N ALA A 152 2.46 -17.96 6.15
CA ALA A 152 2.08 -18.53 4.86
C ALA A 152 3.20 -19.39 4.25
N LEU A 153 4.46 -18.99 4.41
CA LEU A 153 5.63 -19.60 3.76
C LEU A 153 6.46 -20.51 4.69
N GLY A 154 6.20 -20.48 6.00
CA GLY A 154 6.93 -21.26 7.01
C GLY A 154 8.27 -20.64 7.43
N THR A 155 8.74 -19.61 6.73
CA THR A 155 9.95 -18.84 7.05
C THR A 155 9.74 -17.36 6.72
N PRO A 156 10.35 -16.43 7.47
CA PRO A 156 10.30 -15.01 7.16
C PRO A 156 10.79 -14.69 5.75
N GLN A 157 10.03 -13.91 4.97
CA GLN A 157 10.34 -13.46 3.61
C GLN A 157 9.69 -12.09 3.34
N THR A 158 10.30 -11.30 2.45
CA THR A 158 9.68 -10.11 1.87
C THR A 158 8.80 -10.48 0.68
N ASP A 159 7.86 -9.62 0.30
CA ASP A 159 7.08 -9.75 -0.93
C ASP A 159 7.73 -9.04 -2.13
N TYR A 160 7.43 -9.54 -3.33
CA TYR A 160 7.86 -8.97 -4.61
C TYR A 160 6.65 -8.49 -5.41
N PRO A 161 6.66 -7.31 -6.09
CA PRO A 161 7.83 -6.48 -6.44
C PRO A 161 8.38 -5.54 -5.38
N ALA A 162 7.78 -5.40 -4.20
CA ALA A 162 8.24 -4.45 -3.19
C ALA A 162 9.72 -4.63 -2.80
N SER A 163 10.23 -5.87 -2.82
CA SER A 163 11.63 -6.18 -2.56
C SER A 163 12.60 -5.81 -3.68
N ASP A 164 12.15 -5.39 -4.87
CA ASP A 164 13.02 -4.95 -5.97
C ASP A 164 13.85 -3.70 -5.55
N PRO A 165 15.17 -3.67 -5.80
CA PRO A 165 16.03 -2.58 -5.35
C PRO A 165 15.78 -1.27 -6.11
N TYR A 166 15.02 -1.28 -7.20
CA TYR A 166 14.65 -0.13 -8.01
C TYR A 166 13.25 0.40 -7.73
N VAL A 167 12.55 -0.15 -6.74
CA VAL A 167 11.28 0.37 -6.23
C VAL A 167 11.39 0.79 -4.78
N THR A 168 10.60 1.78 -4.38
CA THR A 168 10.43 2.12 -2.96
C THR A 168 9.31 1.27 -2.37
N GLY A 169 9.65 0.37 -1.45
CA GLY A 169 8.69 -0.41 -0.70
C GLY A 169 8.12 0.39 0.47
N VAL A 170 6.80 0.53 0.51
CA VAL A 170 6.07 1.33 1.49
C VAL A 170 5.32 0.41 2.44
N GLY A 171 5.78 0.39 3.70
CA GLY A 171 5.20 -0.39 4.77
C GLY A 171 4.08 0.30 5.52
N GLY A 172 3.63 -0.36 6.58
CA GLY A 172 2.40 -0.01 7.28
C GLY A 172 2.59 0.41 8.72
N THR A 173 1.88 1.47 9.10
CA THR A 173 1.74 1.92 10.49
C THR A 173 0.28 1.81 10.94
N SER A 174 0.08 1.80 12.26
CA SER A 174 -1.18 2.21 12.89
C SER A 174 -0.99 3.63 13.41
N THR A 175 -1.85 4.56 12.97
CA THR A 175 -1.66 6.00 13.22
C THR A 175 -2.75 6.60 14.11
N ALA A 176 -2.36 7.24 15.21
CA ALA A 176 -3.26 8.01 16.05
C ALA A 176 -3.32 9.48 15.61
N ILE A 177 -4.53 10.01 15.48
CA ILE A 177 -4.78 11.42 15.14
C ILE A 177 -5.62 12.12 16.21
N GLU A 178 -5.31 13.39 16.44
CA GLU A 178 -6.13 14.35 17.16
C GLU A 178 -6.40 15.58 16.25
N PRO A 179 -7.27 16.53 16.64
CA PRO A 179 -7.46 17.76 15.87
C PRO A 179 -6.18 18.57 15.63
N THR A 180 -5.14 18.36 16.45
CA THR A 180 -3.81 18.98 16.31
C THR A 180 -2.88 18.26 15.34
N GLY A 181 -3.29 17.12 14.78
CA GLY A 181 -2.50 16.30 13.87
C GLY A 181 -2.20 14.91 14.45
N ILE A 182 -1.17 14.27 13.91
CA ILE A 182 -0.76 12.92 14.33
C ILE A 182 -0.08 12.98 15.70
N THR A 183 -0.53 12.13 16.62
CA THR A 183 -0.09 12.11 18.02
C THR A 183 0.72 10.88 18.40
N GLY A 184 0.67 9.82 17.59
CA GLY A 184 1.44 8.62 17.80
C GLY A 184 1.33 7.63 16.66
N GLU A 185 2.36 6.81 16.52
CA GLU A 185 2.44 5.76 15.50
C GLU A 185 3.14 4.53 16.08
N THR A 186 2.68 3.37 15.65
CA THR A 186 3.37 2.10 15.82
C THR A 186 3.36 1.34 14.50
N GLY A 187 4.21 0.34 14.36
CA GLY A 187 4.15 -0.58 13.22
C GLY A 187 2.81 -1.31 13.17
N TRP A 188 2.38 -1.75 11.99
CA TRP A 188 1.08 -2.39 11.85
C TRP A 188 1.18 -3.91 11.97
N GLN A 189 0.80 -4.46 13.12
CA GLN A 189 0.52 -5.91 13.27
C GLN A 189 -0.65 -6.14 14.20
N THR A 190 -1.66 -6.87 13.73
CA THR A 190 -2.92 -7.02 14.45
C THR A 190 -3.13 -8.44 14.97
N THR A 191 -3.31 -8.57 16.28
CA THR A 191 -3.92 -9.75 16.90
C THR A 191 -5.42 -9.49 17.10
N LYS A 192 -6.26 -10.46 16.73
CA LYS A 192 -7.71 -10.40 16.98
C LYS A 192 -8.07 -11.11 18.27
N TYR A 193 -8.77 -10.43 19.17
CA TYR A 193 -9.35 -11.04 20.37
C TYR A 193 -10.87 -11.13 20.24
N GLY A 194 -11.43 -12.20 20.79
CA GLY A 194 -12.86 -12.39 20.95
C GLY A 194 -13.24 -12.41 22.43
N LEU A 195 -14.52 -12.14 22.71
CA LEU A 195 -15.03 -12.21 24.07
C LEU A 195 -15.33 -13.68 24.42
N ALA A 196 -14.62 -14.23 25.40
CA ALA A 196 -14.82 -15.57 25.92
C ALA A 196 -14.93 -15.54 27.44
N SER A 197 -16.05 -16.06 27.98
CA SER A 197 -16.29 -16.15 29.43
C SER A 197 -16.12 -14.82 30.19
N GLY A 198 -16.48 -13.69 29.57
CA GLY A 198 -16.38 -12.35 30.16
C GLY A 198 -15.00 -11.70 30.09
N ALA A 199 -14.03 -12.30 29.39
CA ALA A 199 -12.70 -11.74 29.16
C ALA A 199 -12.32 -11.77 27.68
N TRP A 200 -11.46 -10.84 27.27
CA TRP A 200 -10.86 -10.85 25.93
C TRP A 200 -9.76 -11.92 25.86
N ALA A 201 -9.86 -12.82 24.88
CA ALA A 201 -8.86 -13.84 24.63
C ALA A 201 -8.43 -13.83 23.15
N PRO A 202 -7.15 -14.07 22.84
CA PRO A 202 -6.69 -14.08 21.46
C PRO A 202 -7.40 -15.21 20.70
N THR A 203 -8.01 -14.85 19.57
CA THR A 203 -8.72 -15.77 18.67
C THR A 203 -7.97 -15.96 17.36
N VAL A 204 -7.26 -14.93 16.91
CA VAL A 204 -6.38 -14.97 15.73
C VAL A 204 -5.07 -14.29 16.13
N PRO A 205 -3.98 -15.06 16.41
CA PRO A 205 -2.71 -14.51 16.86
C PRO A 205 -2.08 -13.48 15.90
N PHE A 206 -2.21 -13.71 14.59
CA PHE A 206 -1.85 -12.78 13.54
C PHE A 206 -2.99 -12.74 12.53
N LEU A 207 -3.65 -11.59 12.42
CA LEU A 207 -4.75 -11.37 11.49
C LEU A 207 -4.25 -10.81 10.15
N TYR A 208 -3.43 -9.75 10.24
CA TYR A 208 -2.78 -9.03 9.16
C TYR A 208 -1.74 -8.06 9.75
N GLY A 209 -0.86 -7.53 8.92
CA GLY A 209 0.13 -6.53 9.31
C GLY A 209 1.05 -6.14 8.16
N GLY A 210 1.71 -4.99 8.27
CA GLY A 210 2.59 -4.46 7.24
C GLY A 210 3.76 -5.40 6.93
N GLY A 211 4.04 -5.55 5.64
CA GLY A 211 5.09 -6.40 5.12
C GLY A 211 6.48 -5.84 5.39
N GLY A 212 7.44 -6.71 5.67
CA GLY A 212 8.80 -6.28 5.96
C GLY A 212 9.78 -7.44 6.15
N GLY A 213 11.01 -7.10 6.56
CA GLY A 213 12.08 -8.06 6.79
C GLY A 213 13.19 -7.96 5.76
N TYR A 214 13.75 -9.10 5.37
CA TYR A 214 14.92 -9.16 4.49
C TYR A 214 14.67 -10.20 3.39
N SER A 215 14.87 -9.78 2.15
CA SER A 215 14.81 -10.65 0.98
C SER A 215 15.78 -11.82 1.12
N SER A 216 15.43 -12.99 0.58
CA SER A 216 16.34 -14.14 0.51
C SER A 216 17.00 -14.33 -0.86
N ASN A 217 16.51 -13.63 -1.89
CA ASN A 217 16.95 -13.81 -3.27
C ASN A 217 17.55 -12.55 -3.90
N ILE A 218 17.35 -11.38 -3.30
CA ILE A 218 17.84 -10.08 -3.78
C ILE A 218 18.89 -9.57 -2.78
N ALA A 219 20.09 -9.28 -3.28
CA ALA A 219 21.18 -8.78 -2.44
C ALA A 219 20.87 -7.39 -1.88
N GLU A 220 21.43 -7.09 -0.71
CA GLU A 220 21.38 -5.76 -0.10
C GLU A 220 22.02 -4.71 -1.04
N PRO A 221 21.28 -3.68 -1.47
CA PRO A 221 21.78 -2.68 -2.39
C PRO A 221 22.76 -1.70 -1.72
N ASP A 222 23.68 -1.14 -2.50
CA ASP A 222 24.73 -0.23 -2.00
C ASP A 222 24.20 0.96 -1.20
N TYR A 223 23.01 1.49 -1.54
CA TYR A 223 22.42 2.61 -0.79
C TYR A 223 21.98 2.21 0.63
N GLN A 224 21.59 0.95 0.86
CA GLN A 224 21.28 0.42 2.20
C GLN A 224 22.57 0.23 2.99
N VAL A 225 23.57 -0.40 2.37
CA VAL A 225 24.90 -0.60 2.99
C VAL A 225 25.53 0.75 3.39
N ALA A 226 25.48 1.74 2.49
CA ALA A 226 26.02 3.08 2.74
C ALA A 226 25.29 3.83 3.87
N ALA A 227 24.00 3.55 4.07
CA ALA A 227 23.21 4.10 5.18
C ALA A 227 23.42 3.34 6.50
N GLY A 228 24.28 2.32 6.53
CA GLY A 228 24.57 1.54 7.72
C GLY A 228 23.51 0.48 8.03
N ILE A 229 22.66 0.13 7.06
CA ILE A 229 21.83 -1.06 7.17
C ILE A 229 22.76 -2.28 7.12
N HIS A 230 22.51 -3.21 8.04
CA HIS A 230 23.29 -4.43 8.18
C HIS A 230 22.30 -5.60 8.13
N SER A 231 21.85 -5.92 6.92
CA SER A 231 20.93 -7.03 6.71
C SER A 231 21.50 -8.33 7.26
N PRO A 232 20.81 -9.03 8.19
CA PRO A 232 21.34 -10.24 8.84
C PRO A 232 21.67 -11.38 7.88
N ASN A 233 21.01 -11.42 6.71
CA ASN A 233 21.25 -12.40 5.65
C ASN A 233 21.90 -11.79 4.40
N GLY A 234 22.26 -10.49 4.42
CA GLY A 234 22.81 -9.76 3.28
C GLY A 234 21.82 -9.52 2.14
N GLY A 235 20.51 -9.68 2.39
CA GLY A 235 19.46 -9.42 1.41
C GLY A 235 18.82 -8.03 1.56
N ARG A 236 18.15 -7.57 0.51
CA ARG A 236 17.42 -6.28 0.48
C ARG A 236 16.46 -6.18 1.66
N ALA A 237 16.63 -5.15 2.47
CA ALA A 237 15.85 -4.91 3.68
C ALA A 237 14.58 -4.11 3.35
N LEU A 238 13.41 -4.47 3.88
CA LEU A 238 12.10 -3.86 3.58
C LEU A 238 11.35 -3.57 4.90
N PRO A 239 10.49 -2.54 4.99
CA PRO A 239 10.21 -1.51 3.99
C PRO A 239 11.30 -0.42 3.94
N ASP A 240 11.23 0.47 2.95
CA ASP A 240 12.10 1.66 2.89
C ASP A 240 11.55 2.77 3.79
N VAL A 241 10.24 2.96 3.75
CA VAL A 241 9.45 3.96 4.48
C VAL A 241 8.08 3.36 4.79
N SER A 242 7.27 4.03 5.60
CA SER A 242 5.89 3.61 5.84
C SER A 242 4.89 4.76 5.80
N MET A 243 3.60 4.43 5.71
CA MET A 243 2.47 5.35 5.93
C MET A 243 1.36 4.61 6.68
N ASP A 244 0.23 5.27 6.95
CA ASP A 244 -0.89 4.62 7.63
C ASP A 244 -1.45 3.48 6.78
N ALA A 245 -1.62 2.32 7.41
CA ALA A 245 -2.02 1.09 6.74
C ALA A 245 -3.04 0.29 7.54
N ASP A 246 -3.04 0.34 8.87
CA ASP A 246 -3.97 -0.47 9.65
C ASP A 246 -5.41 -0.12 9.25
N PRO A 247 -6.25 -1.06 8.74
CA PRO A 247 -7.66 -0.79 8.53
C PRO A 247 -8.30 -0.25 9.81
N THR A 248 -7.75 -0.59 10.97
CA THR A 248 -7.62 0.27 12.16
C THR A 248 -8.06 1.72 12.07
N THR A 249 -7.02 2.47 11.72
CA THR A 249 -6.78 3.89 11.71
C THR A 249 -6.84 4.46 10.30
N GLY A 250 -6.91 3.57 9.30
CA GLY A 250 -6.90 3.86 7.87
C GLY A 250 -8.11 4.60 7.36
N MET A 251 -8.28 4.53 6.05
CA MET A 251 -9.15 5.42 5.30
C MET A 251 -10.57 4.84 5.15
N LEU A 252 -11.57 5.71 5.25
CA LEU A 252 -12.89 5.42 4.68
C LEU A 252 -12.80 5.67 3.17
N VAL A 253 -13.26 4.72 2.36
CA VAL A 253 -13.41 4.87 0.92
C VAL A 253 -14.87 4.84 0.54
N GLY A 254 -15.25 5.58 -0.49
CA GLY A 254 -16.60 5.59 -1.04
C GLY A 254 -16.68 4.77 -2.32
N GLN A 255 -17.58 3.78 -2.39
CA GLN A 255 -17.64 2.88 -3.54
C GLN A 255 -19.08 2.44 -3.83
N THR A 256 -19.42 2.36 -5.12
CA THR A 256 -20.59 1.62 -5.60
C THR A 256 -20.32 0.12 -5.56
N GLN A 257 -21.03 -0.59 -4.68
CA GLN A 257 -20.87 -2.02 -4.39
C GLN A 257 -22.16 -2.80 -4.65
N ASP A 258 -22.07 -4.12 -4.81
CA ASP A 258 -23.24 -4.99 -4.93
C ASP A 258 -23.79 -5.38 -3.55
N PHE A 259 -25.00 -4.93 -3.24
CA PHE A 259 -25.75 -5.30 -2.05
C PHE A 259 -26.92 -6.22 -2.45
N GLY A 260 -26.63 -7.51 -2.60
CA GLY A 260 -27.65 -8.52 -2.89
C GLY A 260 -28.29 -8.37 -4.27
N GLY A 261 -27.50 -8.06 -5.30
CA GLY A 261 -27.94 -7.83 -6.68
C GLY A 261 -28.30 -6.37 -6.99
N THR A 262 -28.10 -5.45 -6.04
CA THR A 262 -28.36 -4.02 -6.22
C THR A 262 -27.07 -3.23 -6.04
N ALA A 263 -26.65 -2.54 -7.09
CA ALA A 263 -25.51 -1.62 -7.01
C ALA A 263 -25.88 -0.37 -6.21
N LEU A 264 -25.24 -0.15 -5.06
CA LEU A 264 -25.44 1.02 -4.21
C LEU A 264 -24.09 1.60 -3.78
N TYR A 265 -24.02 2.93 -3.72
CA TYR A 265 -22.88 3.62 -3.13
C TYR A 265 -22.96 3.59 -1.62
N ASP A 266 -21.86 3.20 -0.98
CA ASP A 266 -21.67 3.35 0.46
C ASP A 266 -20.20 3.64 0.77
N THR A 267 -19.94 4.09 2.00
CA THR A 267 -18.58 4.25 2.51
C THR A 267 -18.24 3.10 3.45
N TYR A 268 -17.05 2.55 3.29
CA TYR A 268 -16.53 1.54 4.21
C TYR A 268 -15.05 1.79 4.46
N ARG A 269 -14.54 1.12 5.48
CA ARG A 269 -13.16 1.28 5.92
C ARG A 269 -12.28 0.21 5.31
N ILE A 270 -11.15 0.62 4.77
CA ILE A 270 -10.12 -0.25 4.23
C ILE A 270 -8.74 0.29 4.63
N GLY A 271 -7.71 -0.52 4.49
CA GLY A 271 -6.33 -0.20 4.81
C GLY A 271 -5.43 -1.11 3.99
N GLY A 272 -4.42 -1.70 4.63
CA GLY A 272 -3.34 -2.38 3.94
C GLY A 272 -2.17 -1.45 3.68
N THR A 273 -1.00 -2.03 3.41
CA THR A 273 0.09 -1.29 2.77
C THR A 273 -0.33 -0.79 1.38
N SER A 274 -1.40 -1.37 0.82
CA SER A 274 -2.24 -0.82 -0.24
C SER A 274 -2.72 0.62 0.00
N LEU A 275 -3.02 1.04 1.24
CA LEU A 275 -3.28 2.45 1.56
C LEU A 275 -1.97 3.23 1.69
N ALA A 276 -0.94 2.61 2.29
CA ALA A 276 0.31 3.30 2.57
C ALA A 276 1.04 3.77 1.31
N SER A 277 1.10 2.91 0.29
CA SER A 277 1.73 3.17 -1.01
C SER A 277 1.17 4.44 -1.72
N PRO A 278 -0.15 4.58 -1.95
CA PRO A 278 -0.74 5.78 -2.56
C PRO A 278 -0.66 7.01 -1.66
N LEU A 279 -0.70 6.86 -0.32
CA LEU A 279 -0.47 7.99 0.59
C LEU A 279 0.94 8.57 0.40
N PHE A 280 1.96 7.70 0.35
CA PHE A 280 3.35 8.11 0.09
C PHE A 280 3.53 8.68 -1.32
N ALA A 281 2.85 8.10 -2.32
CA ALA A 281 2.88 8.59 -3.69
C ALA A 281 2.28 10.00 -3.81
N GLY A 282 1.17 10.27 -3.11
CA GLY A 282 0.55 11.59 -3.05
C GLY A 282 1.48 12.63 -2.44
N MET A 283 2.14 12.32 -1.31
CA MET A 283 3.16 13.20 -0.75
C MET A 283 4.33 13.44 -1.71
N THR A 284 4.79 12.39 -2.36
CA THR A 284 5.92 12.49 -3.29
C THR A 284 5.54 13.23 -4.57
N ALA A 285 4.27 13.20 -5.00
CA ALA A 285 3.78 14.04 -6.08
C ALA A 285 3.90 15.54 -5.76
N LEU A 286 3.66 15.95 -4.50
CA LEU A 286 3.91 17.32 -4.04
C LEU A 286 5.40 17.67 -4.06
N LYS A 287 6.27 16.72 -3.69
CA LYS A 287 7.73 16.89 -3.81
C LYS A 287 8.16 17.06 -5.27
N ILE A 288 7.66 16.22 -6.17
CA ILE A 288 7.89 16.33 -7.63
C ILE A 288 7.41 17.68 -8.16
N GLN A 289 6.24 18.15 -7.71
CA GLN A 289 5.74 19.47 -8.07
C GLN A 289 6.70 20.58 -7.62
N ALA A 290 7.22 20.50 -6.39
CA ALA A 290 8.17 21.47 -5.85
C ALA A 290 9.52 21.43 -6.58
N SER A 291 9.98 20.25 -7.00
CA SER A 291 11.22 20.08 -7.78
C SER A 291 11.08 20.50 -9.26
N GLY A 292 9.86 20.46 -9.81
CA GLY A 292 9.59 20.79 -11.21
C GLY A 292 9.98 19.69 -12.22
N HIS A 293 10.43 18.54 -11.77
CA HIS A 293 10.77 17.37 -12.59
C HIS A 293 10.58 16.06 -11.83
N GLY A 294 10.46 14.95 -12.56
CA GLY A 294 10.43 13.61 -11.99
C GLY A 294 11.73 13.26 -11.26
N LEU A 295 11.63 12.43 -10.22
CA LEU A 295 12.76 12.15 -9.31
C LEU A 295 13.49 10.84 -9.64
N GLY A 296 12.93 9.99 -10.51
CA GLY A 296 13.49 8.68 -10.82
C GLY A 296 13.56 7.77 -9.58
N LEU A 297 14.68 7.06 -9.41
CA LEU A 297 14.88 6.17 -8.26
C LEU A 297 15.00 6.95 -6.93
N LEU A 298 14.02 6.78 -6.04
CA LEU A 298 13.96 7.51 -4.77
C LEU A 298 14.91 6.95 -3.71
N ASN A 299 15.18 5.65 -3.71
CA ASN A 299 15.81 4.97 -2.57
C ASN A 299 17.16 5.60 -2.16
N PRO A 300 18.13 5.88 -3.05
CA PRO A 300 19.36 6.55 -2.66
C PRO A 300 19.14 7.88 -1.92
N ALA A 301 18.14 8.68 -2.32
CA ALA A 301 17.81 9.94 -1.65
C ALA A 301 17.09 9.75 -0.31
N ILE A 302 16.24 8.72 -0.19
CA ILE A 302 15.59 8.33 1.06
C ILE A 302 16.64 7.93 2.09
N TYR A 303 17.51 6.98 1.73
CA TYR A 303 18.54 6.45 2.62
C TYR A 303 19.63 7.47 2.98
N ALA A 304 19.86 8.48 2.14
CA ALA A 304 20.77 9.59 2.44
C ALA A 304 20.14 10.68 3.34
N ASN A 305 18.80 10.70 3.50
CA ASN A 305 18.10 11.74 4.25
C ASN A 305 17.00 11.18 5.18
N PRO A 306 17.38 10.42 6.22
CA PRO A 306 16.40 9.86 7.18
C PRO A 306 15.64 10.95 7.95
N ALA A 307 16.19 12.17 8.05
CA ALA A 307 15.52 13.30 8.71
C ALA A 307 14.24 13.77 7.98
N GLY A 308 13.98 13.30 6.77
CA GLY A 308 12.72 13.52 6.06
C GLY A 308 11.52 12.77 6.66
N PHE A 309 11.78 11.81 7.55
CA PHE A 309 10.81 10.86 8.07
C PHE A 309 10.66 10.98 9.58
N HIS A 310 9.48 10.62 10.08
CA HIS A 310 9.23 10.43 11.50
C HIS A 310 9.54 9.00 11.88
N ASP A 311 10.49 8.82 12.78
CA ASP A 311 10.89 7.52 13.32
C ASP A 311 9.76 6.89 14.16
N VAL A 312 9.23 5.76 13.70
CA VAL A 312 8.06 5.09 14.30
C VAL A 312 8.52 4.17 15.43
N THR A 313 8.39 4.65 16.66
CA THR A 313 8.90 3.94 17.85
C THR A 313 7.82 3.22 18.67
N GLY A 314 6.55 3.33 18.27
CA GLY A 314 5.41 2.76 19.00
C GLY A 314 4.83 3.64 20.12
N ALA A 315 5.25 4.90 20.21
CA ALA A 315 4.80 5.83 21.24
C ALA A 315 3.52 6.59 20.85
N GLY A 316 2.74 7.01 21.86
CA GLY A 316 1.62 7.94 21.68
C GLY A 316 0.34 7.32 21.10
N ILE A 317 0.24 6.00 21.07
CA ILE A 317 -0.93 5.25 20.55
C ILE A 317 -1.46 4.25 21.60
N ASP A 318 -2.76 3.99 21.55
CA ASP A 318 -3.42 2.98 22.39
C ASP A 318 -2.93 1.57 22.07
N ALA A 319 -3.25 0.60 22.95
CA ALA A 319 -2.89 -0.81 22.72
C ALA A 319 -3.72 -1.50 21.62
N GLY A 320 -4.79 -0.85 21.14
CA GLY A 320 -5.74 -1.41 20.19
C GLY A 320 -7.12 -0.76 20.30
N ASN A 321 -8.06 -1.25 19.50
CA ASN A 321 -9.45 -0.77 19.50
C ASN A 321 -10.46 -1.91 19.68
N ILE A 322 -11.66 -1.55 20.15
CA ILE A 322 -12.83 -2.42 20.06
C ILE A 322 -13.51 -2.19 18.71
N ARG A 323 -13.70 -3.26 17.94
CA ARG A 323 -14.51 -3.31 16.72
C ARG A 323 -15.88 -3.86 17.05
N VAL A 324 -16.90 -3.23 16.46
CA VAL A 324 -18.28 -3.68 16.47
C VAL A 324 -18.69 -3.90 15.01
N ASP A 325 -18.92 -5.15 14.64
CA ASP A 325 -19.24 -5.54 13.26
C ASP A 325 -20.67 -6.08 13.21
N PHE A 326 -21.39 -5.85 12.10
CA PHE A 326 -22.66 -6.52 11.86
C PHE A 326 -22.44 -8.02 11.64
N VAL A 327 -23.26 -8.85 12.27
CA VAL A 327 -23.13 -10.32 12.13
C VAL A 327 -23.37 -10.77 10.68
N ASN A 328 -24.21 -10.07 9.93
CA ASN A 328 -24.48 -10.35 8.52
C ASN A 328 -23.58 -9.54 7.54
N GLY A 329 -22.72 -8.65 8.05
CA GLY A 329 -21.87 -7.78 7.25
C GLY A 329 -22.58 -6.63 6.52
N VAL A 330 -23.89 -6.44 6.71
CA VAL A 330 -24.70 -5.46 5.97
C VAL A 330 -25.42 -4.51 6.93
N ASP A 331 -26.14 -5.03 7.92
CA ASP A 331 -26.98 -4.23 8.82
C ASP A 331 -27.17 -4.88 10.20
N ALA A 332 -27.90 -4.19 11.08
CA ALA A 332 -28.13 -4.64 12.45
C ALA A 332 -29.15 -5.78 12.60
N SER A 333 -29.78 -6.29 11.53
CA SER A 333 -30.89 -7.25 11.63
C SER A 333 -30.49 -8.57 12.29
N ASN A 334 -29.22 -8.99 12.14
CA ASN A 334 -28.64 -10.17 12.80
C ASN A 334 -27.85 -9.83 14.08
N GLY A 335 -27.91 -8.58 14.54
CA GLY A 335 -27.16 -8.10 15.70
C GLY A 335 -25.68 -7.82 15.41
N TYR A 336 -24.89 -7.72 16.49
CA TYR A 336 -23.50 -7.28 16.47
C TYR A 336 -22.56 -8.34 17.02
N THR A 337 -21.34 -8.37 16.48
CA THR A 337 -20.19 -9.07 17.07
C THR A 337 -19.14 -8.07 17.53
N TYR A 338 -18.44 -8.40 18.61
CA TYR A 338 -17.45 -7.53 19.22
C TYR A 338 -16.09 -8.23 19.22
N SER A 339 -15.05 -7.51 18.80
CA SER A 339 -13.67 -7.99 18.84
C SER A 339 -12.72 -6.88 19.24
N VAL A 340 -11.57 -7.22 19.82
CA VAL A 340 -10.45 -6.26 19.97
C VAL A 340 -9.46 -6.51 18.84
N ARG A 341 -8.97 -5.42 18.22
CA ARG A 341 -7.83 -5.44 17.30
C ARG A 341 -6.70 -4.69 17.99
N SER A 342 -5.62 -5.40 18.29
CA SER A 342 -4.46 -4.78 18.91
C SER A 342 -3.60 -4.06 17.87
N PHE A 343 -2.81 -3.09 18.34
CA PHE A 343 -1.80 -2.40 17.52
C PHE A 343 -0.42 -2.90 17.90
N ASN A 344 0.31 -3.40 16.90
CA ASN A 344 1.66 -3.95 16.99
C ASN A 344 1.91 -4.94 18.14
N THR A 345 1.06 -5.95 18.30
CA THR A 345 1.27 -6.98 19.33
C THR A 345 1.45 -8.38 18.77
N ALA A 346 1.43 -8.54 17.45
CA ALA A 346 1.60 -9.86 16.86
C ALA A 346 3.05 -10.33 17.02
N ASN A 347 3.24 -11.66 17.05
CA ASN A 347 4.55 -12.25 17.28
C ASN A 347 5.19 -12.68 15.95
N THR A 348 5.55 -11.71 15.11
CA THR A 348 6.40 -11.94 13.92
C THR A 348 7.85 -11.55 14.23
N THR A 349 8.74 -11.72 13.26
CA THR A 349 10.14 -11.24 13.35
C THR A 349 10.29 -9.72 13.18
N LEU A 350 9.27 -9.02 12.68
CA LEU A 350 9.31 -7.57 12.47
C LEU A 350 9.16 -6.82 13.79
N LYS A 351 9.92 -5.75 13.97
CA LYS A 351 9.88 -4.93 15.19
C LYS A 351 10.20 -3.47 14.85
N VAL A 352 9.38 -2.56 15.35
CA VAL A 352 9.73 -1.14 15.45
C VAL A 352 10.99 -0.92 16.30
N GLY A 353 11.81 0.04 15.90
CA GLY A 353 13.09 0.36 16.51
C GLY A 353 13.36 1.87 16.53
N THR A 354 14.62 2.23 16.76
CA THR A 354 15.10 3.61 16.56
C THR A 354 15.87 3.65 15.25
N GLY A 355 15.56 4.62 14.39
CA GLY A 355 16.12 4.70 13.04
C GLY A 355 15.45 3.69 12.11
N TRP A 356 16.18 3.20 11.11
CA TRP A 356 15.62 2.19 10.21
C TRP A 356 15.32 0.88 10.95
N ASP A 357 14.14 0.33 10.74
CA ASP A 357 13.76 -0.99 11.23
C ASP A 357 12.99 -1.83 10.18
N SER A 358 12.88 -3.13 10.43
CA SER A 358 12.28 -4.09 9.49
C SER A 358 10.76 -4.07 9.43
N GLU A 359 10.09 -3.23 10.23
CA GLU A 359 8.63 -3.11 10.24
C GLU A 359 8.15 -1.84 9.55
N THR A 360 8.89 -0.74 9.73
CA THR A 360 8.48 0.59 9.27
C THR A 360 9.54 1.35 8.46
N GLY A 361 10.71 0.75 8.24
CA GLY A 361 11.78 1.36 7.46
C GLY A 361 12.29 2.61 8.17
N TRP A 362 12.52 3.70 7.45
CA TRP A 362 12.83 5.01 8.07
C TRP A 362 11.64 5.67 8.77
N GLY A 363 10.47 5.03 8.77
CA GLY A 363 9.25 5.52 9.38
C GLY A 363 8.39 6.34 8.41
N SER A 364 7.52 7.18 8.97
CA SER A 364 6.46 7.82 8.20
C SER A 364 6.90 9.10 7.52
N ALA A 365 6.51 9.28 6.25
CA ALA A 365 6.84 10.52 5.54
C ALA A 365 6.09 11.71 6.15
N ARG A 366 6.81 12.81 6.38
CA ARG A 366 6.27 14.06 6.96
C ARG A 366 6.67 15.29 6.14
N ALA A 367 6.42 16.48 6.68
CA ALA A 367 6.85 17.74 6.07
C ALA A 367 8.35 17.77 5.72
N GLY A 368 9.19 17.05 6.46
CA GLY A 368 10.62 16.88 6.14
C GLY A 368 10.84 16.26 4.75
N TRP A 369 10.05 15.26 4.36
CA TRP A 369 10.16 14.61 3.04
C TRP A 369 9.87 15.58 1.89
N LEU A 370 8.96 16.53 2.09
CA LEU A 370 8.58 17.53 1.09
C LEU A 370 9.70 18.56 0.82
N THR A 371 10.70 18.65 1.70
CA THR A 371 11.84 19.53 1.45
C THR A 371 12.71 18.95 0.32
N PRO A 372 13.06 19.75 -0.71
CA PRO A 372 14.02 19.33 -1.72
C PRO A 372 15.34 18.94 -1.05
N ALA A 373 15.98 17.87 -1.52
CA ALA A 373 17.34 17.59 -1.10
C ALA A 373 18.25 18.78 -1.50
N PRO A 374 19.18 19.21 -0.63
CA PRO A 374 20.04 20.37 -0.87
C PRO A 374 20.92 20.26 -2.11
#